data_AF-A0A183VGY9-F1
#
_entry.id   AF-A0A183VGY9-F1
#
_cell.length_a   1.000
_cell.length_b   1.000
_cell.length_c   1.000
_cell.angle_alpha   90.00
_cell.angle_beta   90.00
_cell.angle_gamma   90.00
#
_symmetry.space_group_name_H-M   'P 1'
#
loop_
_entity.id
_entity.type
_entity.pdbx_description
1 polymer ?
#
loop_
_entity_poly.entity_id
_entity_poly.type
_entity_poly.pdbx_seq_one_letter_code
_entity_poly.pdbx_strand_id
1 'polypeptide(L)'
;MLPDTTVLNTKNVAEIVRMGYTRIPVYAHGDKNNVTDVLFVKDLALIDPDDNFTVKTVCGYHKHPVKFVDSDAPLRGVLEDFKKGDAHLAMVRQLAPDSGGDPLYELVGIVTLEDIVEEILQAEIVDEFDVVTDNVNRIKRMNYQMVAEQWLVANEPAFGENLIDRGVLQR
;
A
#
# COMPACT_ATOMS: atom_id res chain seq x y z
N MET A 1 -4.69 3.30 -2.88
CA MET A 1 -5.18 3.95 -1.63
C MET A 1 -6.58 3.47 -1.36
N LEU A 2 -6.98 3.40 -0.09
CA LEU A 2 -8.31 2.96 0.33
C LEU A 2 -8.99 4.04 1.19
N PRO A 3 -10.32 4.21 1.13
CA PRO A 3 -11.02 5.03 2.10
C PRO A 3 -11.05 4.35 3.48
N ASP A 4 -11.04 5.15 4.54
CA ASP A 4 -11.11 4.67 5.94
C ASP A 4 -12.38 3.87 6.25
N THR A 5 -13.46 4.14 5.52
CA THR A 5 -14.76 3.47 5.60
C THR A 5 -14.83 2.12 4.88
N THR A 6 -13.80 1.69 4.15
CA THR A 6 -13.80 0.38 3.50
C THR A 6 -13.98 -0.73 4.52
N VAL A 7 -14.99 -1.59 4.32
CA VAL A 7 -15.22 -2.79 5.12
C VAL A 7 -14.33 -3.92 4.63
N LEU A 8 -13.61 -4.57 5.53
CA LEU A 8 -12.70 -5.68 5.25
C LEU A 8 -13.46 -7.02 5.25
N ASN A 9 -14.46 -7.11 4.38
CA ASN A 9 -15.11 -8.38 4.09
C ASN A 9 -14.26 -9.24 3.15
N THR A 10 -14.67 -10.49 3.00
CA THR A 10 -14.03 -11.51 2.17
C THR A 10 -13.64 -11.01 0.78
N LYS A 11 -14.56 -10.32 0.10
CA LYS A 11 -14.36 -9.80 -1.25
C LYS A 11 -13.30 -8.70 -1.29
N ASN A 12 -13.41 -7.72 -0.39
CA ASN A 12 -12.52 -6.56 -0.38
C ASN A 12 -11.11 -6.96 0.08
N VAL A 13 -10.99 -7.87 1.05
CA VAL A 13 -9.70 -8.43 1.46
C VAL A 13 -9.05 -9.17 0.30
N ALA A 14 -9.80 -10.03 -0.40
CA ALA A 14 -9.28 -10.71 -1.59
C ALA A 14 -8.80 -9.73 -2.67
N GLU A 15 -9.55 -8.65 -2.92
CA GLU A 15 -9.15 -7.61 -3.86
C GLU A 15 -7.85 -6.91 -3.42
N ILE A 16 -7.75 -6.54 -2.14
CA ILE A 16 -6.56 -5.89 -1.56
C ILE A 16 -5.32 -6.77 -1.75
N VAL A 17 -5.40 -8.06 -1.41
CA VAL A 17 -4.26 -8.96 -1.53
C VAL A 17 -3.89 -9.15 -3.01
N ARG A 18 -4.87 -9.27 -3.91
CA ARG A 18 -4.64 -9.39 -5.36
C ARG A 18 -4.01 -8.16 -6.00
N MET A 19 -4.18 -6.98 -5.43
CA MET A 19 -3.50 -5.76 -5.92
C MET A 19 -1.97 -5.82 -5.75
N GLY A 20 -1.48 -6.65 -4.83
CA GLY A 20 -0.05 -6.90 -4.68
C GLY A 20 0.76 -5.79 -4.03
N TYR A 21 0.10 -4.85 -3.36
CA TYR A 21 0.79 -3.85 -2.57
C TYR A 21 0.97 -4.34 -1.14
N THR A 22 2.15 -4.12 -0.55
CA THR A 22 2.41 -4.48 0.85
C THR A 22 1.91 -3.42 1.83
N ARG A 23 1.88 -2.16 1.40
CA ARG A 23 1.56 -0.96 2.19
C ARG A 23 0.61 -0.10 1.39
N ILE A 24 -0.56 0.20 1.94
CA ILE A 24 -1.63 0.89 1.22
C ILE A 24 -2.02 2.15 2.00
N PRO A 25 -1.84 3.36 1.43
CA PRO A 25 -2.29 4.59 2.08
C PRO A 25 -3.81 4.59 2.26
N VAL A 26 -4.27 5.07 3.42
CA VAL A 26 -5.67 5.18 3.79
C VAL A 26 -6.03 6.66 3.95
N TYR A 27 -7.12 7.08 3.30
CA TYR A 27 -7.59 8.46 3.35
C TYR A 27 -8.97 8.57 4.01
N ALA A 28 -9.22 9.68 4.70
CA ALA A 28 -10.44 9.92 5.45
C ALA A 28 -11.37 10.93 4.76
N HIS A 29 -12.67 10.84 5.09
CA HIS A 29 -13.69 11.81 4.67
C HIS A 29 -13.88 11.96 3.14
N GLY A 30 -13.47 10.96 2.36
CA GLY A 30 -13.58 11.00 0.91
C GLY A 30 -12.53 11.87 0.20
N ASP A 31 -11.63 12.53 0.95
CA ASP A 31 -10.58 13.37 0.40
C ASP A 31 -9.25 12.62 0.36
N LYS A 32 -8.72 12.38 -0.85
CA LYS A 32 -7.44 11.68 -1.05
C LYS A 32 -6.23 12.48 -0.59
N ASN A 33 -6.35 13.79 -0.38
CA ASN A 33 -5.29 14.59 0.22
C ASN A 33 -5.19 14.35 1.74
N ASN A 34 -6.27 13.88 2.37
CA ASN A 34 -6.35 13.64 3.80
C ASN A 34 -5.97 12.20 4.15
N VAL A 35 -4.70 11.86 3.96
CA VAL A 35 -4.15 10.55 4.32
C VAL A 35 -3.90 10.47 5.82
N THR A 36 -4.59 9.56 6.51
CA THR A 36 -4.54 9.45 7.97
C THR A 36 -3.76 8.23 8.45
N ASP A 37 -3.72 7.16 7.65
CA ASP A 37 -3.15 5.88 8.05
C ASP A 37 -2.47 5.15 6.88
N VAL A 38 -1.70 4.11 7.18
CA VAL A 38 -1.20 3.15 6.20
C VAL A 38 -1.60 1.74 6.65
N LEU A 39 -2.35 1.04 5.80
CA LEU A 39 -2.71 -0.36 6.02
C LEU A 39 -1.56 -1.25 5.55
N PHE A 40 -1.04 -2.11 6.42
CA PHE A 40 -0.09 -3.14 6.02
C PHE A 40 -0.87 -4.42 5.72
N VAL A 41 -0.67 -5.02 4.54
CA VAL A 41 -1.46 -6.19 4.13
C VAL A 41 -1.26 -7.39 5.07
N LYS A 42 -0.09 -7.51 5.70
CA LYS A 42 0.16 -8.54 6.72
C LYS A 42 -0.74 -8.42 7.95
N ASP A 43 -1.29 -7.24 8.24
CA ASP A 43 -2.20 -7.05 9.38
C ASP A 43 -3.55 -7.74 9.13
N LEU A 44 -3.88 -8.01 7.85
CA LEU A 44 -5.07 -8.76 7.45
C LEU A 44 -4.95 -10.26 7.74
N ALA A 45 -3.75 -10.77 8.05
CA ALA A 45 -3.52 -12.20 8.22
C ALA A 45 -4.30 -12.83 9.40
N LEU A 46 -4.63 -12.04 10.42
CA LEU A 46 -5.35 -12.49 11.61
C LEU A 46 -6.78 -11.96 11.68
N ILE A 47 -7.24 -11.27 10.65
CA ILE A 47 -8.59 -10.70 10.60
C ILE A 47 -9.53 -11.74 10.04
N ASP A 48 -10.60 -12.01 10.79
CA ASP A 48 -11.73 -12.77 10.28
C ASP A 48 -12.57 -11.84 9.37
N PRO A 49 -12.73 -12.16 8.07
CA PRO A 49 -13.54 -11.36 7.17
C PRO A 49 -15.03 -11.29 7.57
N ASP A 50 -15.53 -12.23 8.37
CA ASP A 50 -16.91 -12.25 8.84
C ASP A 50 -17.18 -11.18 9.91
N ASP A 51 -16.14 -10.71 10.61
CA ASP A 51 -16.26 -9.62 11.60
C ASP A 51 -16.57 -8.27 10.95
N ASN A 52 -16.35 -8.12 9.64
CA ASN A 52 -16.65 -6.92 8.87
C ASN A 52 -16.04 -5.63 9.48
N PHE A 53 -14.83 -5.72 10.03
CA PHE A 53 -14.10 -4.55 10.51
C PHE A 53 -13.87 -3.54 9.38
N THR A 54 -13.86 -2.26 9.73
CA THR A 54 -13.43 -1.22 8.77
C THR A 54 -11.91 -1.11 8.74
N VAL A 55 -11.36 -0.62 7.62
CA VAL A 55 -9.93 -0.28 7.52
C VAL A 55 -9.52 0.64 8.66
N LYS A 56 -10.35 1.63 9.01
CA LYS A 56 -10.12 2.52 10.15
C LYS A 56 -9.92 1.78 11.47
N THR A 57 -10.73 0.75 11.74
CA THR A 57 -10.63 -0.04 12.98
C THR A 57 -9.28 -0.75 13.06
N VAL A 58 -8.86 -1.37 11.96
CA VAL A 58 -7.60 -2.13 11.87
C VAL A 58 -6.39 -1.20 11.97
N CYS A 59 -6.39 -0.11 11.20
CA CYS A 59 -5.35 0.92 11.29
C CYS A 59 -5.28 1.53 12.70
N GLY A 60 -6.42 1.79 13.33
CA GLY A 60 -6.49 2.31 14.69
C GLY A 60 -5.91 1.35 15.76
N TYR A 61 -5.89 0.05 15.49
CA TYR A 61 -5.27 -0.95 16.36
C TYR A 61 -3.74 -1.01 16.16
N HIS A 62 -3.28 -1.11 14.91
CA HIS A 62 -1.86 -1.27 14.61
C HIS A 62 -1.04 0.04 14.67
N LYS A 63 -1.66 1.18 14.33
CA LYS A 63 -1.08 2.53 14.39
C LYS A 63 0.28 2.65 13.71
N HIS A 64 0.39 2.11 12.49
CA HIS A 64 1.60 2.29 11.69
C HIS A 64 1.86 3.78 11.43
N PRO A 65 3.11 4.25 11.54
CA PRO A 65 3.42 5.66 11.36
C PRO A 65 3.19 6.09 9.91
N VAL A 66 2.51 7.22 9.74
CA VAL A 66 2.38 7.88 8.44
C VAL A 66 3.47 8.92 8.30
N LYS A 67 4.35 8.72 7.31
CA LYS A 67 5.45 9.63 7.05
C LYS A 67 5.11 10.56 5.90
N PHE A 68 5.32 11.86 6.11
CA PHE A 68 5.19 12.88 5.06
C PHE A 68 6.56 13.46 4.76
N VAL A 69 6.81 13.71 3.47
CA VAL A 69 8.01 14.37 2.98
C VAL A 69 7.59 15.48 2.02
N ASP A 70 8.30 16.61 2.07
CA ASP A 70 8.03 17.70 1.16
C ASP A 70 8.60 17.38 -0.22
N SER A 71 7.94 17.85 -1.28
CA SER A 71 8.29 17.54 -2.68
C SER A 71 9.69 18.00 -3.10
N ASP A 72 10.26 18.97 -2.39
CA ASP A 72 11.61 19.50 -2.61
C ASP A 72 12.66 18.88 -1.66
N ALA A 73 12.26 17.92 -0.82
CA ALA A 73 13.18 17.24 0.09
C ALA A 73 14.23 16.43 -0.69
N PRO A 74 15.52 16.51 -0.31
CA PRO A 74 16.57 15.77 -0.99
C PRO A 74 16.43 14.26 -0.71
N LEU A 75 16.59 13.42 -1.75
CA LEU A 75 16.50 11.95 -1.64
C LEU A 75 17.41 11.37 -0.55
N ARG A 76 18.61 11.93 -0.36
CA ARG A 76 19.52 11.53 0.74
C ARG A 76 18.87 11.68 2.11
N GLY A 77 18.13 12.77 2.32
CA GLY A 77 17.42 13.03 3.57
C GLY A 77 16.32 11.99 3.79
N VAL A 78 15.52 11.72 2.75
CA VAL A 78 14.46 10.71 2.78
C VAL A 78 15.04 9.30 3.03
N LEU A 79 16.17 8.96 2.40
CA LEU A 79 16.86 7.69 2.60
C LEU A 79 17.33 7.50 4.04
N GLU A 80 18.00 8.50 4.64
CA GLU A 80 18.42 8.42 6.05
C GLU A 80 17.22 8.25 6.98
N ASP A 81 16.10 8.85 6.59
CA ASP A 81 14.86 8.74 7.31
C ASP A 81 14.17 7.38 7.21
N PHE A 82 14.35 6.67 6.09
CA PHE A 82 13.91 5.28 5.94
C PHE A 82 14.86 4.30 6.62
N LYS A 83 16.17 4.57 6.63
CA LYS A 83 17.18 3.74 7.33
C LYS A 83 16.98 3.66 8.84
N LYS A 84 16.29 4.62 9.45
CA LYS A 84 15.89 4.58 10.87
C LYS A 84 14.91 3.43 11.17
N GLY A 85 14.21 2.93 10.16
CA GLY A 85 13.36 1.74 10.24
C GLY A 85 11.89 1.99 10.59
N ASP A 86 11.49 3.24 10.83
CA ASP A 86 10.12 3.56 11.26
C ASP A 86 9.09 3.45 10.13
N ALA A 87 9.48 3.73 8.88
CA ALA A 87 8.62 3.61 7.70
C ALA A 87 9.46 3.44 6.43
N HIS A 88 8.96 2.68 5.46
CA HIS A 88 9.57 2.51 4.11
C HIS A 88 8.68 3.06 2.98
N LEU A 89 7.59 3.75 3.34
CA LEU A 89 6.69 4.44 2.43
C LEU A 89 6.41 5.81 3.02
N ALA A 90 6.49 6.86 2.20
CA ALA A 90 6.17 8.22 2.59
C ALA A 90 5.22 8.87 1.58
N MET A 91 4.35 9.73 2.09
CA MET A 91 3.46 10.59 1.33
C MET A 91 4.23 11.86 0.93
N VAL A 92 4.34 12.11 -0.37
CA VAL A 92 4.97 13.32 -0.89
C VAL A 92 3.93 14.42 -0.97
N ARG A 93 4.20 15.54 -0.31
CA ARG A 93 3.29 16.70 -0.27
C ARG A 93 3.98 17.96 -0.75
N GLN A 94 3.20 18.91 -1.20
CA GLN A 94 3.67 20.25 -1.53
C GLN A 94 2.76 21.30 -0.91
N LEU A 95 3.28 22.52 -0.72
CA LEU A 95 2.48 23.63 -0.25
C LEU A 95 1.55 24.09 -1.38
N ALA A 96 0.25 24.16 -1.09
CA ALA A 96 -0.74 24.68 -2.02
C ALA A 96 -0.48 26.19 -2.27
N PRO A 97 -0.56 26.69 -3.51
CA PRO A 97 -0.41 28.11 -3.79
C PRO A 97 -1.56 28.90 -3.16
N ASP A 98 -1.20 29.97 -2.43
CA ASP A 98 -2.11 31.02 -1.99
C ASP A 98 -3.33 30.55 -1.17
N SER A 99 -3.09 30.01 0.03
CA SER A 99 -4.18 29.65 0.96
C SER A 99 -4.78 30.84 1.71
N GLY A 100 -4.26 32.07 1.52
CA GLY A 100 -4.77 33.29 2.17
C GLY A 100 -4.91 33.22 3.70
N GLY A 101 -4.28 32.22 4.32
CA GLY A 101 -4.54 31.68 5.65
C GLY A 101 -3.50 30.63 6.03
N ASP A 102 -3.86 29.64 6.86
CA ASP A 102 -2.92 28.58 7.27
C ASP A 102 -2.37 27.79 6.06
N PRO A 103 -1.10 27.36 6.09
CA PRO A 103 -0.49 26.61 5.00
C PRO A 103 -1.23 25.29 4.78
N LEU A 104 -1.82 25.14 3.58
CA LEU A 104 -2.47 23.91 3.14
C LEU A 104 -1.48 23.07 2.35
N TYR A 105 -1.45 21.77 2.63
CA TYR A 105 -0.62 20.83 1.89
C TYR A 105 -1.48 20.00 0.94
N GLU A 106 -1.00 19.84 -0.28
CA GLU A 106 -1.58 18.94 -1.28
C GLU A 106 -0.73 17.69 -1.41
N LEU A 107 -1.39 16.54 -1.51
CA LEU A 107 -0.70 15.28 -1.74
C LEU A 107 -0.32 15.18 -3.22
N VAL A 108 0.98 15.08 -3.50
CA VAL A 108 1.53 14.97 -4.85
C VAL A 108 1.66 13.50 -5.26
N GLY A 109 2.08 12.65 -4.31
CA GLY A 109 2.34 11.25 -4.60
C GLY A 109 2.86 10.49 -3.39
N ILE A 110 3.55 9.38 -3.67
CA ILE A 110 4.21 8.55 -2.66
C ILE A 110 5.63 8.24 -3.12
N VAL A 111 6.50 7.91 -2.17
CA VAL A 111 7.85 7.40 -2.43
C VAL A 111 8.13 6.24 -1.49
N THR A 112 8.81 5.22 -1.97
CA THR A 112 9.21 4.05 -1.19
C THR A 112 10.73 3.91 -1.09
N LEU A 113 11.20 3.11 -0.15
CA LEU A 113 12.63 2.81 -0.02
C LEU A 113 13.17 2.11 -1.28
N GLU A 114 12.37 1.22 -1.89
CA GLU A 114 12.71 0.51 -3.13
C GLU A 114 13.02 1.53 -4.24
N ASP A 115 12.11 2.48 -4.49
CA ASP A 115 12.30 3.53 -5.51
C ASP A 115 13.61 4.33 -5.31
N ILE A 116 13.94 4.66 -4.05
CA ILE A 116 15.15 5.42 -3.74
C ILE A 116 16.41 4.59 -4.02
N VAL A 117 16.39 3.29 -3.70
CA VAL A 117 17.54 2.41 -3.94
C VAL A 117 17.70 2.14 -5.44
N GLU A 118 16.61 1.96 -6.18
CA GLU A 118 16.62 1.83 -7.65
C GLU A 118 17.27 3.04 -8.31
N GLU A 119 16.90 4.26 -7.89
CA GLU A 119 17.51 5.49 -8.38
C GLU A 119 19.01 5.59 -8.03
N ILE A 120 19.45 5.06 -6.89
CA ILE A 120 20.87 5.06 -6.54
C ILE A 120 21.66 4.04 -7.36
N LEU A 121 21.09 2.84 -7.54
CA LEU A 121 21.74 1.75 -8.27
C LEU A 121 21.65 1.93 -9.80
N GLN A 122 20.76 2.82 -10.27
CA GLN A 122 20.44 3.00 -11.69
C GLN A 122 20.04 1.67 -12.33
N ALA A 123 19.35 0.84 -11.55
CA ALA A 123 18.93 -0.50 -11.92
C ALA A 123 17.63 -0.84 -11.18
N GLU A 124 16.72 -1.50 -11.88
CA GLU A 124 15.49 -2.04 -11.30
C GLU A 124 15.83 -3.11 -10.26
N ILE A 125 15.16 -3.07 -9.11
CA ILE A 125 15.28 -4.12 -8.11
C ILE A 125 14.14 -5.10 -8.38
N VAL A 126 14.50 -6.28 -8.88
CA VAL A 126 13.54 -7.36 -9.08
C VAL A 126 13.41 -8.12 -7.77
N ASP A 127 12.29 -7.94 -7.07
CA ASP A 127 11.97 -8.75 -5.89
C ASP A 127 11.72 -10.21 -6.31
N GLU A 128 11.80 -11.16 -5.36
CA GLU A 128 11.66 -12.59 -5.66
C GLU A 128 10.32 -12.95 -6.34
N PHE A 129 9.33 -12.07 -6.26
CA PHE A 129 8.00 -12.22 -6.84
C PHE A 129 7.70 -11.29 -8.03
N ASP A 130 8.66 -10.48 -8.47
CA ASP A 130 8.46 -9.53 -9.57
C ASP A 130 8.65 -10.18 -10.96
N VAL A 131 7.78 -9.81 -11.90
CA VAL A 131 8.01 -10.05 -13.34
C VAL A 131 8.60 -8.78 -13.91
N VAL A 132 9.83 -8.88 -14.44
CA VAL A 132 10.61 -7.78 -15.00
C VAL A 132 9.73 -6.78 -15.76
N THR A 133 9.55 -5.60 -15.18
CA THR A 133 8.90 -4.45 -15.81
C THR A 133 9.69 -3.19 -15.49
N ASP A 134 9.93 -2.41 -16.53
CA ASP A 134 10.70 -1.17 -16.55
C ASP A 134 9.84 0.02 -16.07
N ASN A 135 10.34 0.81 -15.11
CA ASN A 135 9.64 1.99 -14.59
C ASN A 135 9.41 3.09 -15.65
N VAL A 136 10.16 3.08 -16.76
CA VAL A 136 9.92 3.94 -17.93
C VAL A 136 8.64 3.55 -18.67
N ASN A 137 8.29 2.27 -18.64
CA ASN A 137 7.14 1.69 -19.33
C ASN A 137 6.11 1.18 -18.31
N ARG A 138 5.45 2.11 -17.59
CA ARG A 138 4.34 1.88 -16.63
C ARG A 138 3.40 0.71 -17.01
N ILE A 139 3.72 -0.52 -16.62
CA ILE A 139 2.86 -1.70 -16.79
C ILE A 139 2.70 -2.38 -15.43
N LYS A 140 1.47 -2.81 -15.14
CA LYS A 140 1.03 -3.34 -13.84
C LYS A 140 1.74 -4.65 -13.49
N ARG A 141 2.22 -4.71 -12.24
CA ARG A 141 2.72 -5.88 -11.52
C ARG A 141 1.70 -7.03 -11.60
N MET A 142 2.07 -8.18 -12.16
CA MET A 142 1.15 -9.32 -12.39
C MET A 142 1.33 -10.52 -11.44
N ASN A 143 2.45 -10.66 -10.70
CA ASN A 143 2.75 -11.92 -9.99
C ASN A 143 2.49 -11.96 -8.47
N TYR A 144 2.03 -10.88 -7.84
CA TYR A 144 1.43 -11.00 -6.50
C TYR A 144 0.14 -11.84 -6.49
N GLN A 145 -0.42 -12.13 -7.67
CA GLN A 145 -1.58 -13.03 -7.80
C GLN A 145 -1.32 -14.41 -7.22
N MET A 146 -0.13 -15.02 -7.38
CA MET A 146 0.10 -16.38 -6.85
C MET A 146 0.15 -16.42 -5.33
N VAL A 147 0.84 -15.48 -4.67
CA VAL A 147 0.89 -15.41 -3.19
C VAL A 147 -0.47 -15.03 -2.64
N ALA A 148 -1.18 -14.11 -3.31
CA ALA A 148 -2.54 -13.76 -2.99
C ALA A 148 -3.49 -14.95 -3.11
N GLU A 149 -3.39 -15.72 -4.19
CA GLU A 149 -4.20 -16.90 -4.44
C GLU A 149 -3.85 -18.02 -3.47
N GLN A 150 -2.58 -18.24 -3.16
CA GLN A 150 -2.16 -19.23 -2.17
C GLN A 150 -2.64 -18.85 -0.76
N TRP A 151 -2.61 -17.56 -0.41
CA TRP A 151 -3.18 -17.07 0.85
C TRP A 151 -4.71 -17.19 0.86
N LEU A 152 -5.39 -16.87 -0.24
CA LEU A 152 -6.84 -17.06 -0.38
C LEU A 152 -7.23 -18.54 -0.28
N VAL A 153 -6.47 -19.43 -0.90
CA VAL A 153 -6.62 -20.89 -0.82
C VAL A 153 -6.37 -21.40 0.60
N ALA A 154 -5.31 -20.93 1.26
CA ALA A 154 -4.99 -21.31 2.64
C ALA A 154 -6.09 -20.88 3.64
N ASN A 155 -6.85 -19.84 3.30
CA ASN A 155 -7.98 -19.36 4.08
C ASN A 155 -9.33 -19.77 3.47
N GLU A 156 -9.39 -20.79 2.60
CA GLU A 156 -10.61 -21.23 1.91
C GLU A 156 -11.89 -21.29 2.78
N PRO A 157 -11.84 -21.80 4.03
CA PRO A 157 -13.01 -21.85 4.90
C PRO A 157 -13.65 -20.48 5.16
N ALA A 158 -12.85 -19.40 5.17
CA ALA A 158 -13.29 -18.02 5.38
C ALA A 158 -13.63 -17.27 4.07
N PHE A 159 -13.19 -17.78 2.90
CA PHE A 159 -13.36 -17.10 1.62
C PHE A 159 -14.39 -17.70 0.65
N GLY A 160 -14.87 -18.92 0.89
CA GLY A 160 -15.89 -19.59 0.09
C GLY A 160 -15.42 -19.97 -1.33
N GLU A 161 -15.97 -21.06 -1.89
CA GLU A 161 -15.47 -21.67 -3.14
C GLU A 161 -15.54 -20.76 -4.39
N ASN A 162 -16.31 -19.67 -4.36
CA ASN A 162 -16.59 -18.83 -5.52
C ASN A 162 -15.56 -17.71 -5.78
N LEU A 163 -14.60 -17.49 -4.88
CA LEU A 163 -13.61 -16.40 -4.98
C LEU A 163 -12.20 -16.86 -5.38
N ILE A 164 -12.01 -18.17 -5.54
CA ILE A 164 -10.71 -18.78 -5.77
C ILE A 164 -10.69 -19.37 -7.17
N ASP A 165 -9.90 -18.79 -8.06
CA ASP A 165 -9.64 -19.39 -9.36
C ASP A 165 -8.67 -20.56 -9.20
N ARG A 166 -9.22 -21.76 -9.05
CA ARG A 166 -8.44 -23.00 -8.91
C ARG A 166 -7.64 -23.37 -10.17
N GLY A 167 -7.79 -22.63 -11.27
CA GLY A 167 -7.05 -22.85 -12.52
C GLY A 167 -5.60 -22.34 -12.50
N VAL A 168 -5.22 -21.51 -11.53
CA VAL A 168 -3.89 -20.88 -11.51
C VAL A 168 -2.80 -21.76 -10.91
N LEU A 169 -3.14 -22.66 -9.98
CA LEU A 169 -2.18 -23.61 -9.38
C LEU A 169 -1.80 -24.80 -10.30
N GLN A 170 -2.37 -24.89 -11.50
CA GLN A 170 -2.14 -25.99 -12.46
C GLN A 170 -1.37 -25.56 -13.72
N ARG A 171 -0.77 -24.37 -13.76
CA ARG A 171 0.09 -23.91 -14.86
C ARG A 171 1.54 -23.72 -14.45
#